data_AF-A0A3D5DX19-F1
#
_entry.id   AF-A0A3D5DX19-F1
#
_cell.length_a   1.000
_cell.length_b   1.000
_cell.length_c   1.000
_cell.angle_alpha   90.00
_cell.angle_beta   90.00
_cell.angle_gamma   90.00
#
_symmetry.space_group_name_H-M   'P 1'
#
loop_
_entity.id
_entity.type
_entity.pdbx_description
1 polymer ?
#
loop_
_entity_poly.entity_id
_entity_poly.type
_entity_poly.pdbx_seq_one_letter_code
_entity_poly.pdbx_strand_id
1 'polypeptide(L)'
;MIAIPALHDAASDRPIRFTPVCSHTAIPVCLNPAYASYLPATAAALQPVLREIAGLPGAPARVSQAAAAYQQGPGNSVAVGLEGASLSGRPPVYHLLLPGQLPGPTLTTGELAGEVRSSAGPGIVASVIGDRPGASQAQHAVVAALMMVAGLPLPGLPPGITPASSPGRAGRARSQPEVAPGSPAYAAARRFATLAAPARHAWLMHHLTALRDGQITLAQLP
;
A
#
# COMPACT_ATOMS: atom_id res chain seq x y z
N MET A 1 -23.27 1.74 16.32
CA MET A 1 -24.37 1.99 15.36
C MET A 1 -25.07 3.25 15.85
N ILE A 2 -25.03 4.33 15.08
CA ILE A 2 -25.82 5.54 15.37
C ILE A 2 -27.15 5.33 14.65
N ALA A 3 -28.22 5.06 15.40
CA ALA A 3 -29.57 5.00 14.87
C ALA A 3 -30.22 6.37 15.07
N ILE A 4 -30.59 7.04 13.99
CA ILE A 4 -31.40 8.27 14.02
C ILE A 4 -32.84 7.83 13.70
N PRO A 5 -33.73 7.66 14.69
CA PRO A 5 -35.00 6.94 14.51
C PRO A 5 -35.93 7.53 13.45
N ALA A 6 -35.81 8.82 13.12
CA ALA A 6 -36.61 9.48 12.10
C ALA A 6 -36.10 9.29 10.66
N LEU A 7 -34.85 8.87 10.47
CA LEU A 7 -34.23 8.63 9.15
C LEU A 7 -33.85 7.16 8.93
N HIS A 8 -33.84 6.35 9.99
CA HIS A 8 -33.36 4.99 9.94
C HIS A 8 -34.47 4.01 9.52
N ASP A 9 -34.29 3.41 8.35
CA ASP A 9 -35.02 2.23 7.90
C ASP A 9 -34.04 1.05 7.83
N ALA A 10 -34.32 -0.03 8.55
CA ALA A 10 -33.50 -1.24 8.53
C ALA A 10 -33.37 -1.86 7.12
N ALA A 11 -34.31 -1.59 6.21
CA ALA A 11 -34.20 -1.97 4.80
C ALA A 11 -33.13 -1.17 4.03
N SER A 12 -32.70 -0.03 4.57
CA SER A 12 -31.61 0.81 4.05
C SER A 12 -30.23 0.42 4.58
N ASP A 13 -30.15 -0.43 5.62
CA ASP A 13 -28.87 -0.92 6.17
C ASP A 13 -28.22 -2.04 5.35
N ARG A 14 -28.82 -2.40 4.21
CA ARG A 14 -28.23 -3.41 3.33
C ARG A 14 -27.13 -2.80 2.45
N PRO A 15 -25.95 -3.44 2.37
CA PRO A 15 -24.91 -3.01 1.44
C PRO A 15 -25.45 -2.97 0.00
N ILE A 16 -25.31 -1.82 -0.66
CA ILE A 16 -25.63 -1.70 -2.08
C ILE A 16 -24.60 -2.52 -2.86
N ARG A 17 -25.06 -3.59 -3.50
CA ARG A 17 -24.20 -4.38 -4.38
C ARG A 17 -23.87 -3.54 -5.61
N PHE A 18 -22.61 -3.50 -5.95
CA PHE A 18 -22.12 -2.90 -7.18
C PHE A 18 -21.20 -3.88 -7.90
N THR A 19 -21.17 -3.77 -9.22
CA THR A 19 -20.14 -4.41 -10.03
C THR A 19 -18.94 -3.47 -10.11
N PRO A 20 -17.75 -3.84 -9.62
CA PRO A 20 -16.59 -2.98 -9.72
C PRO A 20 -16.17 -2.78 -11.18
N VAL A 21 -15.62 -1.60 -11.47
CA VAL A 21 -14.93 -1.30 -12.74
C VAL A 21 -13.44 -1.55 -12.56
N CYS A 22 -12.84 -2.34 -13.45
CA CYS A 22 -11.47 -2.81 -13.29
C CYS A 22 -10.56 -2.39 -14.45
N SER A 23 -9.29 -2.13 -14.16
CA SER A 23 -8.24 -1.95 -15.17
C SER A 23 -7.85 -3.27 -15.82
N HIS A 24 -7.18 -3.19 -16.97
CA HIS A 24 -6.67 -4.34 -17.73
C HIS A 24 -5.15 -4.48 -17.59
N THR A 25 -4.68 -4.67 -16.37
CA THR A 25 -3.27 -4.88 -16.02
C THR A 25 -3.05 -6.30 -15.49
N ALA A 26 -1.79 -6.77 -15.43
CA ALA A 26 -1.47 -8.11 -14.92
C ALA A 26 -2.01 -8.36 -13.50
N ILE A 27 -1.96 -7.34 -12.65
CA ILE A 27 -2.77 -7.26 -11.42
C ILE A 27 -3.81 -6.16 -11.67
N PRO A 28 -5.10 -6.49 -11.87
CA PRO A 28 -6.15 -5.49 -12.10
C PRO A 28 -6.41 -4.66 -10.85
N VAL A 29 -6.63 -3.36 -11.04
CA VAL A 29 -7.13 -2.42 -10.02
C VAL A 29 -8.63 -2.25 -10.25
N CYS A 30 -9.43 -2.52 -9.24
CA CYS A 30 -10.88 -2.50 -9.31
C CYS A 30 -11.44 -1.44 -8.34
N LEU A 31 -12.21 -0.51 -8.87
CA LEU A 31 -12.85 0.56 -8.11
C LEU A 31 -14.37 0.42 -8.13
N ASN A 32 -15.03 1.02 -7.15
CA ASN A 32 -16.46 1.24 -7.20
C ASN A 32 -16.80 2.16 -8.41
N PRO A 33 -17.90 1.91 -9.16
CA PRO A 33 -18.30 2.74 -10.30
C PRO A 33 -18.35 4.25 -10.03
N ALA A 34 -18.64 4.68 -8.80
CA ALA A 34 -18.63 6.08 -8.40
C ALA A 34 -17.24 6.74 -8.55
N TYR A 35 -16.17 5.94 -8.54
CA TYR A 35 -14.78 6.39 -8.69
C TYR A 35 -14.19 6.03 -10.07
N ALA A 36 -15.02 5.68 -11.05
CA ALA A 36 -14.56 5.24 -12.38
C ALA A 36 -13.62 6.25 -13.07
N SER A 37 -13.84 7.56 -12.86
CA SER A 37 -13.00 8.63 -13.41
C SER A 37 -11.55 8.60 -12.89
N TYR A 38 -11.32 8.08 -11.69
CA TYR A 38 -9.99 7.96 -11.10
C TYR A 38 -9.25 6.68 -11.53
N LEU A 39 -9.96 5.68 -12.07
CA LEU A 39 -9.40 4.36 -12.38
C LEU A 39 -8.12 4.41 -13.23
N PRO A 40 -8.04 5.18 -14.34
CA PRO A 40 -6.82 5.23 -15.14
C PRO A 40 -5.61 5.76 -14.34
N ALA A 41 -5.83 6.80 -13.53
CA ALA A 41 -4.78 7.43 -12.75
C ALA A 41 -4.33 6.55 -11.57
N THR A 42 -5.27 5.91 -10.87
CA THR A 42 -4.96 4.94 -9.80
C THR A 42 -4.19 3.73 -10.36
N ALA A 43 -4.62 3.18 -11.50
CA ALA A 43 -3.93 2.07 -12.13
C ALA A 43 -2.50 2.45 -12.57
N ALA A 44 -2.33 3.61 -13.21
CA ALA A 44 -1.02 4.11 -13.62
C ALA A 44 -0.11 4.42 -12.42
N ALA A 45 -0.66 4.93 -11.32
CA ALA A 45 0.08 5.20 -10.10
C ALA A 45 0.69 3.94 -9.47
N LEU A 46 -0.05 2.83 -9.48
CA LEU A 46 0.36 1.56 -8.89
C LEU A 46 1.16 0.66 -9.85
N GLN A 47 1.06 0.91 -11.16
CA GLN A 47 1.65 0.05 -12.19
C GLN A 47 3.14 -0.26 -12.00
N PRO A 48 4.02 0.68 -11.60
CA PRO A 48 5.43 0.38 -11.39
C PRO A 48 5.66 -0.70 -10.33
N VAL A 49 4.94 -0.61 -9.20
CA VAL A 49 5.01 -1.59 -8.12
C VAL A 49 4.39 -2.93 -8.56
N LEU A 50 3.20 -2.88 -9.16
CA LEU A 50 2.47 -4.09 -9.55
C LEU A 50 3.23 -4.91 -10.59
N ARG A 51 4.01 -4.27 -11.47
CA ARG A 51 4.85 -4.97 -12.46
C ARG A 51 5.97 -5.79 -11.82
N GLU A 52 6.61 -5.28 -10.77
CA GLU A 52 7.71 -6.00 -10.12
C GLU A 52 7.22 -7.26 -9.37
N ILE A 53 6.00 -7.21 -8.83
CA ILE A 53 5.47 -8.28 -7.97
C ILE A 53 4.49 -9.23 -8.68
N ALA A 54 4.02 -8.91 -9.88
CA ALA A 54 3.06 -9.74 -10.60
C ALA A 54 3.59 -11.16 -10.81
N GLY A 55 2.85 -12.16 -10.32
CA GLY A 55 3.24 -13.57 -10.40
C GLY A 55 4.08 -14.08 -9.23
N LEU A 56 4.57 -13.22 -8.34
CA LEU A 56 5.29 -13.66 -7.14
C LEU A 56 4.37 -14.44 -6.18
N PRO A 57 4.89 -15.46 -5.46
CA PRO A 57 4.11 -16.20 -4.47
C PRO A 57 3.52 -15.27 -3.40
N GLY A 58 2.19 -15.25 -3.28
CA GLY A 58 1.48 -14.38 -2.32
C GLY A 58 1.31 -12.92 -2.78
N ALA A 59 1.71 -12.58 -4.01
CA ALA A 59 1.29 -11.33 -4.63
C ALA A 59 -0.24 -11.27 -4.77
N PRO A 60 -0.85 -10.07 -4.67
CA PRO A 60 -2.28 -9.93 -4.88
C PRO A 60 -2.65 -10.26 -6.33
N ALA A 61 -3.69 -11.08 -6.51
CA ALA A 61 -4.28 -11.32 -7.82
C ALA A 61 -5.11 -10.13 -8.31
N ARG A 62 -5.51 -9.22 -7.42
CA ARG A 62 -6.15 -7.94 -7.74
C ARG A 62 -5.98 -6.94 -6.60
N VAL A 63 -6.02 -5.67 -6.94
CA VAL A 63 -6.23 -4.56 -5.99
C VAL A 63 -7.70 -4.17 -6.04
N SER A 64 -8.40 -4.18 -4.91
CA SER A 64 -9.80 -3.80 -4.83
C SER A 64 -9.95 -2.60 -3.91
N GLN A 65 -10.74 -1.62 -4.33
CA GLN A 65 -11.19 -0.58 -3.41
C GLN A 65 -11.99 -1.22 -2.26
N ALA A 66 -11.74 -0.75 -1.05
CA ALA A 66 -12.46 -1.11 0.16
C ALA A 66 -13.14 0.12 0.77
N ALA A 67 -14.07 -0.13 1.67
CA ALA A 67 -14.77 0.93 2.39
C ALA A 67 -13.90 1.54 3.50
N ALA A 68 -14.23 2.78 3.85
CA ALA A 68 -13.67 3.45 5.01
C ALA A 68 -14.42 2.99 6.27
N ALA A 69 -13.68 2.55 7.28
CA ALA A 69 -14.21 2.31 8.61
C ALA A 69 -13.99 3.55 9.47
N TYR A 70 -15.06 3.99 10.15
CA TYR A 70 -15.04 5.13 11.07
C TYR A 70 -15.12 4.62 12.50
N GLN A 71 -14.16 5.02 13.33
CA GLN A 71 -14.11 4.68 14.74
C GLN A 71 -14.11 5.95 15.58
N GLN A 72 -15.09 6.08 16.47
CA GLN A 72 -15.15 7.17 17.43
C GLN A 72 -14.24 6.85 18.61
N GLY A 73 -13.28 7.73 18.87
CA GLY A 73 -12.39 7.67 20.02
C GLY A 73 -12.84 8.60 21.16
N PRO A 74 -12.06 8.64 22.26
CA PRO A 74 -12.29 9.56 23.37
C PRO A 74 -12.31 11.02 22.90
N GLY A 75 -13.07 11.87 23.59
CA GLY A 75 -13.12 13.31 23.31
C GLY A 75 -13.69 13.68 21.94
N ASN A 76 -14.59 12.86 21.37
CA ASN A 76 -15.17 13.04 20.03
C ASN A 76 -14.15 12.97 18.88
N SER A 77 -12.99 12.35 19.10
CA SER A 77 -12.06 12.05 18.01
C SER A 77 -12.67 11.02 17.05
N VAL A 78 -12.38 11.16 15.75
CA VAL A 78 -12.79 10.18 14.73
C VAL A 78 -11.53 9.69 14.02
N ALA A 79 -11.29 8.38 14.11
CA ALA A 79 -10.29 7.70 13.30
C ALA A 79 -10.98 7.13 12.05
N VAL A 80 -10.41 7.39 10.88
CA VAL A 80 -10.83 6.81 9.61
C VAL A 80 -9.75 5.87 9.13
N GLY A 81 -10.13 4.65 8.79
CA GLY A 81 -9.18 3.62 8.37
C GLY A 81 -9.78 2.71 7.31
N LEU A 82 -8.97 1.76 6.85
CA LEU A 82 -9.43 0.69 5.99
C LEU A 82 -10.37 -0.22 6.76
N GLU A 83 -11.49 -0.60 6.16
CA GLU A 83 -12.32 -1.68 6.70
C GLU A 83 -11.65 -3.05 6.47
N GLY A 84 -11.36 -3.75 7.56
CA GLY A 84 -10.76 -5.08 7.52
C GLY A 84 -9.25 -5.10 7.26
N ALA A 85 -8.75 -6.25 6.81
CA ALA A 85 -7.32 -6.46 6.54
C ALA A 85 -6.93 -5.96 5.14
N SER A 86 -5.75 -5.33 5.03
CA SER A 86 -5.19 -4.86 3.75
C SER A 86 -4.94 -5.98 2.73
N LEU A 87 -4.80 -7.23 3.17
CA LEU A 87 -4.68 -8.40 2.29
C LEU A 87 -5.62 -9.49 2.80
N SER A 88 -6.50 -10.00 1.94
CA SER A 88 -7.40 -11.10 2.30
C SER A 88 -7.83 -11.93 1.08
N GLY A 89 -8.46 -13.08 1.33
CA GLY A 89 -8.97 -13.97 0.28
C GLY A 89 -7.96 -14.97 -0.29
N ARG A 90 -8.47 -15.88 -1.12
CA ARG A 90 -7.70 -16.88 -1.88
C ARG A 90 -8.31 -16.97 -3.29
N PRO A 91 -7.65 -16.43 -4.34
CA PRO A 91 -6.33 -15.81 -4.34
C PRO A 91 -6.28 -14.47 -3.55
N PRO A 92 -5.10 -14.00 -3.12
CA PRO A 92 -4.98 -12.79 -2.31
C PRO A 92 -5.50 -11.54 -3.03
N VAL A 93 -6.22 -10.69 -2.31
CA VAL A 93 -6.74 -9.40 -2.76
C VAL A 93 -6.17 -8.32 -1.87
N TYR A 94 -5.52 -7.32 -2.46
CA TYR A 94 -5.10 -6.14 -1.71
C TYR A 94 -6.25 -5.13 -1.63
N HIS A 95 -6.61 -4.72 -0.42
CA HIS A 95 -7.69 -3.78 -0.15
C HIS A 95 -7.13 -2.36 -0.04
N LEU A 96 -7.52 -1.52 -0.98
CA LEU A 96 -7.11 -0.13 -1.12
C LEU A 96 -8.20 0.79 -0.56
N LEU A 97 -7.83 1.64 0.38
CA LEU A 97 -8.65 2.79 0.74
C LEU A 97 -8.26 3.96 -0.17
N LEU A 98 -9.20 4.48 -0.97
CA LEU A 98 -8.90 5.63 -1.82
C LEU A 98 -8.77 6.90 -0.96
N PRO A 99 -7.79 7.77 -1.24
CA PRO A 99 -7.66 9.06 -0.54
C PRO A 99 -8.93 9.92 -0.59
N GLY A 100 -9.68 9.86 -1.70
CA GLY A 100 -10.97 10.57 -1.83
C GLY A 100 -12.10 10.06 -0.93
N GLN A 101 -11.89 8.97 -0.17
CA GLN A 101 -12.83 8.50 0.87
C GLN A 101 -12.50 9.09 2.24
N LEU A 102 -11.33 9.70 2.40
CA LEU A 102 -10.87 10.27 3.66
C LEU A 102 -11.36 11.72 3.80
N PRO A 103 -11.63 12.19 5.04
CA PRO A 103 -11.88 13.60 5.28
C PRO A 103 -10.69 14.45 4.84
N GLY A 104 -10.94 15.48 4.04
CA GLY A 104 -9.90 16.34 3.52
C GLY A 104 -10.38 17.22 2.37
N PRO A 105 -9.48 18.03 1.78
CA PRO A 105 -9.81 18.78 0.57
C PRO A 105 -10.10 17.82 -0.59
N THR A 106 -10.93 18.29 -1.53
CA THR A 106 -11.14 17.57 -2.80
C THR A 106 -9.84 17.50 -3.57
N LEU A 107 -9.37 16.29 -3.88
CA LEU A 107 -8.16 16.06 -4.65
C LEU A 107 -8.44 16.09 -6.14
N THR A 108 -7.55 16.72 -6.90
CA THR A 108 -7.45 16.49 -8.33
C THR A 108 -7.03 15.04 -8.62
N THR A 109 -7.27 14.56 -9.84
CA THR A 109 -6.86 13.22 -10.27
C THR A 109 -5.34 13.00 -10.11
N GLY A 110 -4.53 14.03 -10.36
CA GLY A 110 -3.07 13.96 -10.20
C GLY A 110 -2.64 13.85 -8.74
N GLU A 111 -3.23 14.64 -7.85
CA GLU A 111 -2.96 14.58 -6.41
C GLU A 111 -3.41 13.24 -5.81
N LEU A 112 -4.59 12.74 -6.19
CA LEU A 112 -5.06 11.43 -5.77
C LEU A 112 -4.12 10.32 -6.23
N ALA A 113 -3.62 10.37 -7.47
CA ALA A 113 -2.65 9.42 -7.97
C ALA A 113 -1.32 9.49 -7.20
N GLY A 114 -0.85 10.69 -6.88
CA GLY A 114 0.32 10.91 -6.03
C GLY A 114 0.16 10.31 -4.63
N GLU A 115 -1.01 10.52 -4.01
CA GLU A 115 -1.30 10.00 -2.68
C GLU A 115 -1.51 8.47 -2.67
N VAL A 116 -2.15 7.90 -3.69
CA VAL A 116 -2.23 6.44 -3.86
C VAL A 116 -0.83 5.85 -4.00
N ARG A 117 0.03 6.51 -4.79
CA ARG A 117 1.41 6.09 -5.01
C ARG A 117 2.21 6.08 -3.71
N SER A 118 2.09 7.11 -2.88
CA SER A 118 2.83 7.24 -1.61
C SER A 118 2.26 6.36 -0.50
N SER A 119 0.95 6.19 -0.41
CA SER A 119 0.29 5.47 0.69
C SER A 119 0.13 3.98 0.44
N ALA A 120 -0.32 3.59 -0.76
CA ALA A 120 -0.65 2.19 -1.06
C ALA A 120 0.51 1.42 -1.68
N GLY A 121 1.35 2.08 -2.49
CA GLY A 121 2.52 1.47 -3.12
C GLY A 121 3.42 0.73 -2.12
N PRO A 122 3.91 1.39 -1.04
CA PRO A 122 4.73 0.75 -0.02
C PRO A 122 4.01 -0.39 0.70
N GLY A 123 2.71 -0.22 1.03
CA GLY A 123 1.91 -1.25 1.70
C GLY A 123 1.76 -2.52 0.87
N ILE A 124 1.57 -2.38 -0.44
CA ILE A 124 1.50 -3.50 -1.38
C ILE A 124 2.84 -4.25 -1.39
N VAL A 125 3.96 -3.55 -1.57
CA VAL A 125 5.30 -4.18 -1.58
C VAL A 125 5.58 -4.88 -0.26
N ALA A 126 5.36 -4.19 0.87
CA ALA A 126 5.59 -4.73 2.20
C ALA A 126 4.76 -5.99 2.46
N SER A 127 3.50 -6.02 2.00
CA SER A 127 2.64 -7.20 2.14
C SER A 127 3.20 -8.43 1.40
N VAL A 128 3.83 -8.23 0.24
CA VAL A 128 4.44 -9.31 -0.54
C VAL A 128 5.79 -9.69 0.06
N ILE A 129 6.64 -8.76 0.48
CA ILE A 129 7.97 -9.11 1.03
C ILE A 129 7.88 -9.62 2.48
N GLY A 130 6.77 -9.36 3.17
CA GLY A 130 6.60 -9.70 4.58
C GLY A 130 7.27 -8.69 5.51
N ASP A 131 7.46 -7.45 5.06
CA ASP A 131 8.00 -6.36 5.86
C ASP A 131 6.97 -5.87 6.87
N ARG A 132 6.94 -6.55 8.02
CA ARG A 132 6.06 -6.33 9.16
C ARG A 132 6.90 -6.03 10.41
N PRO A 133 6.31 -5.57 11.52
CA PRO A 133 7.05 -5.43 12.77
C PRO A 133 7.83 -6.71 13.11
N GLY A 134 9.15 -6.59 13.27
CA GLY A 134 10.06 -7.73 13.46
C GLY A 134 10.70 -8.28 12.16
N ALA A 135 10.50 -7.63 11.02
CA ALA A 135 11.13 -8.01 9.76
C ALA A 135 12.67 -7.87 9.81
N SER A 136 13.33 -8.70 9.00
CA SER A 136 14.79 -8.69 8.84
C SER A 136 15.27 -7.48 8.05
N GLN A 137 16.53 -7.10 8.23
CA GLN A 137 17.16 -6.05 7.42
C GLN A 137 17.14 -6.36 5.92
N ALA A 138 17.18 -7.64 5.53
CA ALA A 138 17.06 -8.03 4.12
C ALA A 138 15.67 -7.74 3.56
N GLN A 139 14.60 -7.96 4.33
CA GLN A 139 13.24 -7.61 3.91
C GLN A 139 13.11 -6.09 3.71
N HIS A 140 13.59 -5.29 4.67
CA HIS A 140 13.61 -3.83 4.52
C HIS A 140 14.42 -3.38 3.29
N ALA A 141 15.58 -4.00 3.04
CA ALA A 141 16.41 -3.69 1.87
C ALA A 141 15.72 -4.02 0.54
N VAL A 142 15.03 -5.16 0.44
CA VAL A 142 14.28 -5.54 -0.77
C VAL A 142 13.09 -4.61 -0.99
N VAL A 143 12.35 -4.26 0.07
CA VAL A 143 11.24 -3.28 -0.02
C VAL A 143 11.77 -1.93 -0.52
N ALA A 144 12.86 -1.44 0.07
CA ALA A 144 13.52 -0.21 -0.35
C ALA A 144 13.96 -0.26 -1.82
N ALA A 145 14.56 -1.37 -2.27
CA ALA A 145 14.98 -1.54 -3.65
C ALA A 145 13.81 -1.47 -4.64
N LEU A 146 12.71 -2.15 -4.33
CA LEU A 146 11.51 -2.14 -5.18
C LEU A 146 10.86 -0.75 -5.21
N MET A 147 10.90 0.00 -4.11
CA MET A 147 10.46 1.39 -4.08
C MET A 147 11.35 2.31 -4.92
N MET A 148 12.68 2.16 -4.86
CA MET A 148 13.62 2.91 -5.71
C MET A 148 13.33 2.68 -7.19
N VAL A 149 13.15 1.43 -7.60
CA VAL A 149 12.84 1.05 -8.99
C VAL A 149 11.48 1.60 -9.42
N ALA A 150 10.49 1.60 -8.52
CA ALA A 150 9.17 2.15 -8.77
C ALA A 150 9.12 3.69 -8.76
N GLY A 151 10.23 4.37 -8.46
CA GLY A 151 10.29 5.83 -8.33
C GLY A 151 9.49 6.36 -7.13
N LEU A 152 9.37 5.54 -6.07
CA LEU A 152 8.68 5.89 -4.83
C LEU A 152 9.65 6.46 -3.79
N PRO A 153 9.20 7.41 -2.97
CA PRO A 153 9.97 7.83 -1.81
C PRO A 153 10.15 6.64 -0.85
N LEU A 154 11.35 6.53 -0.27
CA LEU A 154 11.62 5.54 0.77
C LEU A 154 10.89 5.94 2.07
N PRO A 155 10.27 4.99 2.79
CA PRO A 155 9.68 5.23 4.10
C PRO A 155 10.74 5.84 5.02
N GLY A 156 10.42 7.01 5.57
CA GLY A 156 11.23 7.72 6.56
C GLY A 156 12.08 8.88 6.02
N LEU A 157 12.25 9.01 4.70
CA LEU A 157 12.80 10.25 4.15
C LEU A 157 11.77 11.38 4.35
N PRO A 158 12.07 12.47 5.08
CA PRO A 158 11.14 13.58 5.17
C PRO A 158 10.96 14.15 3.75
N PRO A 159 9.71 14.32 3.27
CA PRO A 159 9.48 15.11 2.06
C PRO A 159 10.04 16.51 2.31
N GLY A 160 10.72 17.07 1.31
CA GLY A 160 11.12 18.47 1.32
C GLY A 160 9.95 19.34 1.79
N ILE A 161 10.26 20.23 2.74
CA ILE A 161 9.31 21.02 3.53
C ILE A 161 8.20 21.61 2.65
N THR A 162 6.96 21.18 2.87
CA THR A 162 5.76 21.95 2.49
C THR A 162 4.87 22.09 3.73
N PRO A 163 4.48 23.31 4.14
CA PRO A 163 3.74 23.52 5.38
C PRO A 163 2.24 23.28 5.14
N ALA A 164 1.69 22.23 5.75
CA ALA A 164 0.28 22.14 6.13
C ALA A 164 0.06 20.99 7.13
N SER A 165 0.69 21.11 8.31
CA SER A 165 0.45 20.18 9.42
C SER A 165 -0.88 20.53 10.09
N SER A 166 -1.89 19.67 9.94
CA SER A 166 -2.96 19.57 10.95
C SER A 166 -2.40 18.94 12.22
N PRO A 167 -2.58 19.55 13.40
CA PRO A 167 -2.12 18.97 14.66
C PRO A 167 -3.10 17.86 15.07
N GLY A 168 -2.70 16.60 14.90
CA GLY A 168 -3.54 15.47 15.32
C GLY A 168 -2.95 14.08 15.09
N ARG A 169 -1.89 13.95 14.28
CA ARG A 169 -1.28 12.64 13.96
C ARG A 169 0.00 12.36 14.75
N ALA A 170 0.05 12.73 16.02
CA ALA A 170 1.06 12.22 16.96
C ALA A 170 0.57 10.89 17.55
N GLY A 171 0.35 9.91 16.68
CA GLY A 171 -0.20 8.61 17.04
C GLY A 171 0.50 7.53 16.23
N ARG A 172 1.65 7.08 16.75
CA ARG A 172 2.33 5.84 16.34
C ARG A 172 3.22 5.94 15.09
N ALA A 173 4.15 6.88 15.09
CA ALA A 173 5.47 6.63 14.48
C ALA A 173 6.16 5.54 15.33
N ARG A 174 5.72 4.29 15.17
CA ARG A 174 6.50 3.13 15.58
C ARG A 174 7.79 3.21 14.79
N SER A 175 8.91 3.20 15.50
CA SER A 175 10.26 2.98 14.99
C SER A 175 10.29 1.77 14.04
N GLN A 176 9.95 2.00 12.78
CA GLN A 176 10.33 1.12 11.70
C GLN A 176 11.84 1.31 11.53
N PRO A 177 12.64 0.24 11.38
CA PRO A 177 14.02 0.37 10.93
C PRO A 177 14.00 0.98 9.53
N GLU A 178 14.07 2.30 9.48
CA GLU A 178 14.19 3.06 8.27
C GLU A 178 15.48 2.64 7.57
N VAL A 179 15.39 2.37 6.27
CA VAL A 179 16.57 2.10 5.44
C VAL A 179 17.28 3.41 5.17
N ALA A 180 17.98 3.90 6.20
CA ALA A 180 18.62 5.20 6.19
C ALA A 180 19.74 5.24 5.13
N PRO A 181 19.89 6.35 4.38
CA PRO A 181 21.03 6.54 3.49
C PRO A 181 22.36 6.30 4.23
N GLY A 182 23.24 5.52 3.62
CA GLY A 182 24.54 5.12 4.21
C GLY A 182 24.51 3.88 5.10
N SER A 183 23.33 3.32 5.42
CA SER A 183 23.23 2.04 6.12
C SER A 183 23.61 0.84 5.24
N PRO A 184 24.05 -0.29 5.83
CA PRO A 184 24.28 -1.53 5.07
C PRO A 184 23.05 -2.02 4.31
N ALA A 185 21.85 -1.85 4.90
CA ALA A 185 20.59 -2.19 4.26
C ALA A 185 20.32 -1.31 3.03
N TYR A 186 20.65 -0.02 3.08
CA TYR A 186 20.53 0.90 1.95
C TYR A 186 21.50 0.52 0.81
N ALA A 187 22.73 0.15 1.16
CA ALA A 187 23.70 -0.33 0.17
C ALA A 187 23.21 -1.61 -0.52
N ALA A 188 22.66 -2.56 0.24
CA ALA A 188 22.07 -3.79 -0.30
C ALA A 188 20.84 -3.49 -1.18
N ALA A 189 19.96 -2.58 -0.74
CA ALA A 189 18.81 -2.13 -1.52
C ALA A 189 19.24 -1.57 -2.88
N ARG A 190 20.28 -0.73 -2.91
CA ARG A 190 20.81 -0.18 -4.16
C ARG A 190 21.37 -1.25 -5.09
N ARG A 191 22.15 -2.21 -4.58
CA ARG A 191 22.66 -3.33 -5.39
C ARG A 191 21.51 -4.11 -6.02
N PHE A 192 20.53 -4.48 -5.20
CA PHE A 192 19.36 -5.21 -5.68
C PHE A 192 18.56 -4.42 -6.72
N ALA A 193 18.41 -3.10 -6.53
CA ALA A 193 17.72 -2.21 -7.47
C ALA A 193 18.44 -2.08 -8.83
N THR A 194 19.77 -2.23 -8.87
CA THR A 194 20.55 -2.13 -10.12
C THR A 194 20.44 -3.37 -11.02
N LEU A 195 19.97 -4.50 -10.50
CA LEU A 195 19.73 -5.70 -11.29
C LEU A 195 18.69 -5.42 -12.38
N ALA A 196 18.77 -6.11 -13.52
CA ALA A 196 17.73 -6.05 -14.53
C ALA A 196 16.38 -6.55 -13.95
N ALA A 197 15.26 -5.95 -14.36
CA ALA A 197 13.92 -6.35 -13.92
C ALA A 197 13.64 -7.86 -13.97
N PRO A 198 13.92 -8.59 -15.07
CA PRO A 198 13.72 -10.04 -15.09
C PRO A 198 14.62 -10.79 -14.09
N ALA A 199 15.84 -10.32 -13.84
CA ALA A 199 16.75 -10.93 -12.88
C ALA A 199 16.26 -10.73 -11.43
N ARG A 200 15.80 -9.52 -11.08
CA ARG A 200 15.16 -9.26 -9.77
C ARG A 200 13.96 -10.17 -9.57
N HIS A 201 13.10 -10.26 -10.58
CA HIS A 201 11.88 -11.05 -10.50
C HIS A 201 12.18 -12.55 -10.34
N ALA A 202 13.12 -13.10 -11.12
CA ALA A 202 13.55 -14.48 -11.00
C ALA A 202 14.16 -14.78 -9.61
N TRP A 203 14.97 -13.87 -9.07
CA TRP A 203 15.51 -14.01 -7.74
C TRP A 203 14.40 -14.02 -6.67
N LEU A 204 13.44 -13.09 -6.75
CA LEU A 204 12.30 -13.06 -5.83
C LEU A 204 11.47 -14.34 -5.93
N MET A 205 11.17 -14.82 -7.14
CA MET A 205 10.45 -16.08 -7.35
C MET A 205 11.09 -17.26 -6.61
N HIS A 206 12.43 -17.32 -6.56
CA HIS A 206 13.16 -18.41 -5.91
C HIS A 206 13.35 -18.21 -4.41
N HIS A 207 13.56 -16.98 -3.94
CA HIS A 207 14.00 -16.69 -2.57
C HIS A 207 12.93 -16.05 -1.66
N LEU A 208 11.73 -15.73 -2.18
CA LEU A 208 10.73 -14.98 -1.41
C LEU A 208 10.28 -15.69 -0.12
N THR A 209 10.15 -17.01 -0.12
CA THR A 209 9.78 -17.76 1.09
C THR A 209 10.87 -17.65 2.15
N ALA A 210 12.13 -17.95 1.79
CA ALA A 210 13.26 -17.81 2.70
C ALA A 210 13.46 -16.37 3.19
N LEU A 211 13.18 -15.37 2.33
CA LEU A 211 13.22 -13.96 2.69
C LEU A 211 12.14 -13.61 3.73
N ARG A 212 10.90 -14.11 3.54
CA ARG A 212 9.79 -13.92 4.50
C ARG A 212 10.04 -14.58 5.84
N ASP A 213 10.74 -15.71 5.84
CA ASP A 213 11.14 -16.46 7.03
C ASP A 213 12.40 -15.89 7.71
N GLY A 214 12.93 -14.77 7.21
CA GLY A 214 14.12 -14.10 7.76
C GLY A 214 15.43 -14.87 7.58
N GLN A 215 15.47 -15.86 6.69
CA GLN A 215 16.64 -16.70 6.42
C GLN A 215 17.63 -16.05 5.44
N ILE A 216 17.22 -14.98 4.75
CA ILE A 216 18.10 -14.22 3.85
C ILE A 216 18.75 -13.08 4.62
N THR A 217 20.07 -13.00 4.52
CA THR A 217 20.90 -11.92 5.07
C THR A 217 21.21 -10.85 4.02
N LEU A 218 21.67 -9.67 4.45
CA LEU A 218 22.06 -8.59 3.54
C LEU A 218 23.17 -8.96 2.55
N ALA A 219 24.06 -9.88 2.93
CA ALA A 219 25.17 -10.33 2.09
C ALA A 219 24.70 -11.31 0.98
N GLN A 220 23.57 -11.98 1.19
CA GLN A 220 22.96 -12.89 0.22
C GLN A 220 22.05 -12.16 -0.79
N LEU A 221 21.80 -10.86 -0.58
CA LEU A 221 21.14 -10.03 -1.57
C LEU A 221 22.13 -9.68 -2.70
N PRO A 222 21.80 -10.00 -3.97
CA PRO A 222 22.64 -9.67 -5.11
C PRO A 222 22.84 -8.17 -5.31
#